data_AF-A0A7W0V4E3-F1
#
_entry.id   AF-A0A7W0V4E3-F1
#
_cell.length_a   1.000
_cell.length_b   1.000
_cell.length_c   1.000
_cell.angle_alpha   90.00
_cell.angle_beta   90.00
_cell.angle_gamma   90.00
#
_symmetry.space_group_name_H-M   'P 1'
#
loop_
_entity.id
_entity.type
_entity.pdbx_description
1 polymer ?
#
loop_
_entity_poly.entity_id
_entity_poly.type
_entity_poly.pdbx_seq_one_letter_code
_entity_poly.pdbx_strand_id
1 'polypeptide(L)'
;MRVIIKRMNEAHLVQITRRRLIGGHTYERLVGHLVKEMAKRTNKPQIAAERLSGRLADKVIDSPAGIVPDCRTCGACCAFYTCVAVEEGDSVPRSHYWKIGERGSSPAPIARRQMRRDPVTNHCVGLEGEIGRAVRCSIYSLRPSACRSFEAGSDQCHAARRAFGLDPPLTAEQLTRALHRLKAREAEERRRAATNDVAVVPVTRKRE
;
A
#
# COMPACT_ATOMS: atom_id res chain seq x y z
N MET A 1 -13.06 -20.90 27.73
CA MET A 1 -13.61 -21.00 26.37
C MET A 1 -12.45 -21.07 25.37
N ARG A 2 -12.09 -22.26 24.89
CA ARG A 2 -10.94 -22.45 23.97
C ARG A 2 -11.38 -22.11 22.54
N VAL A 3 -10.84 -21.03 21.99
CA VAL A 3 -10.96 -20.69 20.56
C VAL A 3 -10.17 -21.73 19.77
N ILE A 4 -10.86 -22.55 19.00
CA ILE A 4 -10.25 -23.51 18.07
C ILE A 4 -9.72 -22.70 16.88
N ILE A 5 -8.46 -22.26 16.99
CA ILE A 5 -7.68 -21.80 15.84
C ILE A 5 -7.35 -23.06 15.03
N LYS A 6 -8.04 -23.30 13.91
CA LYS A 6 -7.63 -24.31 12.93
C LYS A 6 -6.24 -23.90 12.41
N ARG A 7 -5.20 -24.50 12.98
CA ARG A 7 -3.81 -24.34 12.53
C ARG A 7 -3.75 -24.69 11.04
N MET A 8 -3.58 -23.68 10.19
CA MET A 8 -3.14 -23.91 8.82
C MET A 8 -1.74 -24.50 8.92
N ASN A 9 -1.57 -25.72 8.42
CA ASN A 9 -0.33 -26.47 8.58
C ASN A 9 0.83 -25.73 7.89
N GLU A 10 2.01 -25.71 8.50
CA GLU A 10 3.19 -24.98 8.03
C GLU A 10 3.58 -25.40 6.59
N ALA A 11 3.35 -26.67 6.25
CA ALA A 11 3.52 -27.22 4.90
C ALA A 11 2.61 -26.57 3.83
N HIS A 12 1.39 -26.15 4.19
CA HIS A 12 0.48 -25.42 3.29
C HIS A 12 0.98 -24.00 3.02
N LEU A 13 1.58 -23.34 4.03
CA LEU A 13 2.23 -22.04 3.85
C LEU A 13 3.45 -22.17 2.93
N VAL A 14 4.27 -23.21 3.11
CA VAL A 14 5.42 -23.52 2.24
C VAL A 14 5.00 -23.81 0.80
N GLN A 15 3.94 -24.58 0.54
CA GLN A 15 3.47 -24.83 -0.83
C GLN A 15 2.96 -23.56 -1.54
N ILE A 16 2.30 -22.64 -0.82
CA ILE A 16 1.90 -21.33 -1.37
C ILE A 16 3.14 -20.54 -1.82
N THR A 17 4.27 -20.61 -1.10
CA THR A 17 5.53 -19.97 -1.52
C THR A 17 6.16 -20.51 -2.81
N ARG A 18 5.76 -21.71 -3.27
CA ARG A 18 6.36 -22.38 -4.44
C ARG A 18 5.60 -22.18 -5.76
N ARG A 19 4.29 -21.89 -5.76
CA ARG A 19 3.51 -21.63 -6.99
C ARG A 19 3.23 -20.14 -7.18
N ARG A 20 3.91 -19.53 -8.14
CA ARG A 20 4.03 -18.06 -8.33
C ARG A 20 2.87 -17.40 -9.12
N LEU A 21 1.70 -18.03 -9.14
CA LEU A 21 0.42 -17.48 -9.59
C LEU A 21 -0.61 -17.80 -8.51
N ILE A 22 -1.23 -16.77 -7.93
CA ILE A 22 -2.30 -16.93 -6.95
C ILE A 22 -3.62 -16.44 -7.53
N GLY A 23 -4.70 -17.16 -7.25
CA GLY A 23 -6.05 -16.74 -7.64
C GLY A 23 -6.45 -15.43 -6.97
N GLY A 24 -7.20 -14.57 -7.66
CA GLY A 24 -7.67 -13.27 -7.15
C GLY A 24 -8.30 -13.35 -5.76
N HIS A 25 -9.31 -14.21 -5.60
CA HIS A 25 -9.97 -14.45 -4.31
C HIS A 25 -9.01 -14.93 -3.20
N THR A 26 -8.01 -15.75 -3.56
CA THR A 26 -6.99 -16.18 -2.58
C THR A 26 -6.13 -15.01 -2.12
N TYR A 27 -5.73 -14.14 -3.06
CA TYR A 27 -4.99 -12.94 -2.74
C TYR A 27 -5.79 -12.00 -1.83
N GLU A 28 -7.06 -11.73 -2.14
CA GLU A 28 -7.93 -10.87 -1.31
C GLU A 28 -8.07 -11.38 0.11
N ARG A 29 -8.26 -12.69 0.29
CA ARG A 29 -8.29 -13.31 1.62
C ARG A 29 -6.97 -13.14 2.37
N LEU A 30 -5.84 -13.28 1.69
CA LEU A 30 -4.50 -13.07 2.29
C LEU A 30 -4.32 -11.60 2.70
N VAL A 31 -4.69 -10.64 1.85
CA VAL A 31 -4.65 -9.21 2.18
C VAL A 31 -5.54 -8.90 3.38
N GLY A 32 -6.76 -9.44 3.42
CA GLY A 32 -7.66 -9.27 4.56
C GLY A 32 -7.06 -9.79 5.87
N HIS A 33 -6.33 -10.92 5.84
CA HIS A 33 -5.59 -11.42 6.99
C HIS A 33 -4.42 -10.49 7.38
N LEU A 34 -3.63 -10.04 6.41
CA LEU A 34 -2.51 -9.13 6.64
C LEU A 34 -2.96 -7.82 7.31
N VAL A 35 -4.05 -7.23 6.83
CA VAL A 35 -4.61 -6.00 7.41
C VAL A 35 -5.07 -6.23 8.86
N LYS A 36 -5.72 -7.37 9.14
CA LYS A 36 -6.14 -7.72 10.51
C LYS A 36 -4.95 -7.92 11.45
N GLU A 37 -3.93 -8.64 11.02
CA GLU A 37 -2.73 -8.85 11.85
C GLU A 37 -1.97 -7.55 12.08
N MET A 38 -1.88 -6.70 11.05
CA MET A 38 -1.28 -5.38 11.21
C MET A 38 -2.04 -4.49 12.21
N ALA A 39 -3.37 -4.51 12.18
CA ALA A 39 -4.19 -3.70 13.09
C ALA A 39 -4.00 -4.07 14.57
N LYS A 40 -3.51 -5.28 14.88
CA LYS A 40 -3.21 -5.71 16.27
C LYS A 40 -1.94 -5.08 16.85
N ARG A 41 -1.04 -4.58 16.00
CA ARG A 41 0.31 -4.13 16.39
C ARG A 41 0.60 -2.68 16.00
N THR A 42 -0.41 -1.98 15.50
CA THR A 42 -0.31 -0.58 15.08
C THR A 42 -1.42 0.23 15.71
N ASN A 43 -1.14 1.50 15.98
CA ASN A 43 -2.14 2.47 16.36
C ASN A 43 -3.12 2.68 15.20
N LYS A 44 -4.41 2.81 15.53
CA LYS A 44 -5.42 3.12 14.53
C LYS A 44 -5.12 4.51 13.94
N PRO A 45 -5.02 4.64 12.61
CA PRO A 45 -4.73 5.92 12.00
C PRO A 45 -5.92 6.88 12.20
N GLN A 46 -5.63 8.13 12.59
CA GLN A 46 -6.65 9.17 12.79
C GLN A 46 -7.33 9.58 11.48
N ILE A 47 -6.62 9.42 10.35
CA ILE A 47 -7.14 9.55 8.99
C ILE A 47 -6.68 8.31 8.22
N ALA A 48 -7.60 7.62 7.54
CA ALA A 48 -7.28 6.47 6.69
C ALA A 48 -6.18 6.84 5.68
N ALA A 49 -5.11 6.05 5.63
CA ALA A 49 -3.92 6.39 4.86
C ALA A 49 -4.18 6.43 3.34
N GLU A 50 -5.18 5.67 2.88
CA GLU A 50 -5.64 5.60 1.49
C GLU A 50 -6.27 6.93 1.03
N ARG A 51 -6.74 7.77 1.96
CA ARG A 51 -7.26 9.11 1.68
C ARG A 51 -6.16 10.17 1.61
N LEU A 52 -4.94 9.83 2.02
CA LEU A 52 -3.81 10.75 2.06
C LEU A 52 -2.94 10.57 0.81
N SER A 53 -2.20 11.61 0.44
CA SER A 53 -1.27 11.52 -0.70
C SER A 53 0.10 10.98 -0.27
N GLY A 54 0.70 10.18 -1.16
CA GLY A 54 2.10 9.76 -1.11
C GLY A 54 3.08 10.81 -1.62
N ARG A 55 2.58 11.97 -2.07
CA ARG A 55 3.39 13.09 -2.57
C ARG A 55 3.38 14.28 -1.62
N LEU A 56 4.52 14.96 -1.52
CA LEU A 56 4.77 16.16 -0.73
C LEU A 56 3.96 17.36 -1.24
N ALA A 57 3.82 17.49 -2.57
CA ALA A 57 3.06 18.59 -3.18
C ALA A 57 1.57 18.56 -2.84
N ASP A 58 1.03 17.39 -2.49
CA ASP A 58 -0.40 17.14 -2.33
C ASP A 58 -0.80 17.00 -0.84
N LYS A 59 0.06 17.48 0.08
CA LYS A 59 -0.19 17.39 1.52
C LYS A 59 -1.39 18.22 1.94
N VAL A 60 -2.18 17.65 2.83
CA VAL A 60 -3.32 18.26 3.51
C VAL A 60 -3.05 18.43 5.01
N ILE A 61 -2.13 17.66 5.56
CA ILE A 61 -1.67 17.78 6.94
C ILE A 61 -0.42 18.66 6.96
N ASP A 62 -0.52 19.81 7.64
CA ASP A 62 0.64 20.59 8.05
C ASP A 62 1.35 19.83 9.18
N SER A 63 2.07 18.75 8.82
CA SER A 63 3.07 18.22 9.75
C SER A 63 4.06 19.37 10.02
N PRO A 64 4.54 19.53 11.27
CA PRO A 64 5.53 20.55 11.57
C PRO A 64 6.64 20.45 10.53
N ALA A 65 7.09 21.59 9.99
CA ALA A 65 8.08 21.72 8.90
C ALA A 65 9.37 20.95 9.23
N GLY A 66 9.26 19.63 9.09
CA GLY A 66 10.01 18.67 9.86
C GLY A 66 10.91 17.93 8.90
N ILE A 67 12.12 17.71 9.37
CA ILE A 67 13.17 16.95 8.69
C ILE A 67 12.53 15.76 7.97
N VAL A 68 12.74 15.69 6.65
CA VAL A 68 12.25 14.58 5.82
C VAL A 68 12.75 13.28 6.46
N PRO A 69 11.86 12.37 6.89
CA PRO A 69 12.28 11.17 7.57
C PRO A 69 13.20 10.32 6.70
N ASP A 70 14.34 9.87 7.24
CA ASP A 70 15.15 8.88 6.55
C ASP A 70 14.43 7.52 6.58
N CYS A 71 14.04 7.04 5.40
CA CYS A 71 13.41 5.74 5.25
C CYS A 71 14.29 4.58 5.75
N ARG A 72 15.61 4.74 5.81
CA ARG A 72 16.58 3.74 6.31
C ARG A 72 16.63 3.66 7.83
N THR A 73 15.98 4.57 8.55
CA THR A 73 15.93 4.53 10.03
C THR A 73 14.60 3.97 10.55
N CYS A 74 13.47 4.24 9.88
CA CYS A 74 12.16 3.91 10.44
C CYS A 74 11.47 2.65 9.87
N GLY A 75 11.54 2.38 8.56
CA GLY A 75 10.87 1.22 7.94
C GLY A 75 9.34 1.21 7.94
N ALA A 76 8.69 2.26 8.48
CA ALA A 76 7.24 2.30 8.71
C ALA A 76 6.42 2.01 7.45
N CYS A 77 6.76 2.63 6.31
CA CYS A 77 5.99 2.46 5.07
C CYS A 77 6.08 1.02 4.52
N CYS A 78 7.27 0.39 4.61
CA CYS A 78 7.48 -0.99 4.19
C CYS A 78 6.77 -2.02 5.08
N ALA A 79 6.55 -1.67 6.35
CA ALA A 79 5.77 -2.45 7.29
C ALA A 79 4.25 -2.20 7.19
N PHE A 80 3.85 -0.99 6.78
CA PHE A 80 2.45 -0.54 6.76
C PHE A 80 1.69 -0.92 5.48
N TYR A 81 2.17 -0.57 4.29
CA TYR A 81 1.34 -0.69 3.08
C TYR A 81 1.29 -2.11 2.54
N THR A 82 0.18 -2.84 2.73
CA THR A 82 0.03 -4.27 2.40
C THR A 82 -0.05 -4.58 0.90
N CYS A 83 -0.48 -3.62 0.09
CA CYS A 83 -0.63 -3.73 -1.36
C CYS A 83 0.32 -2.74 -2.05
N VAL A 84 1.43 -3.24 -2.59
CA VAL A 84 2.37 -2.44 -3.39
C VAL A 84 2.47 -3.08 -4.77
N ALA A 85 1.99 -2.36 -5.78
CA ALA A 85 1.97 -2.81 -7.16
C ALA A 85 3.40 -2.99 -7.71
N VAL A 86 3.54 -3.95 -8.61
CA VAL A 86 4.76 -4.16 -9.40
C VAL A 86 4.35 -4.12 -10.87
N GLU A 87 4.87 -3.14 -11.60
CA GLU A 87 4.52 -2.95 -13.00
C GLU A 87 5.37 -3.85 -13.91
N GLU A 88 4.99 -3.96 -15.19
CA GLU A 88 5.74 -4.80 -16.13
C GLU A 88 7.17 -4.32 -16.37
N GLY A 89 7.39 -3.00 -16.35
CA GLY A 89 8.70 -2.37 -16.47
C GLY A 89 9.51 -2.31 -15.18
N ASP A 90 9.00 -2.80 -14.05
CA ASP A 90 9.73 -2.78 -12.79
C ASP A 90 10.78 -3.91 -12.73
N SER A 91 12.01 -3.56 -12.34
CA SER A 91 13.14 -4.50 -12.20
C SER A 91 13.10 -5.34 -10.92
N VAL A 92 11.94 -5.48 -10.26
CA VAL A 92 11.80 -6.22 -9.00
C VAL A 92 12.12 -7.70 -9.25
N PRO A 93 12.99 -8.34 -8.44
CA PRO A 93 13.31 -9.76 -8.62
C PRO A 93 12.05 -10.62 -8.56
N ARG A 94 11.96 -11.63 -9.42
CA ARG A 94 10.77 -12.49 -9.54
C ARG A 94 10.36 -13.16 -8.22
N SER A 95 11.32 -13.38 -7.32
CA SER A 95 11.13 -13.93 -5.98
C SER A 95 10.41 -12.99 -5.01
N HIS A 96 10.31 -11.69 -5.32
CA HIS A 96 9.82 -10.65 -4.41
C HIS A 96 8.36 -10.23 -4.68
N TYR A 97 7.71 -10.73 -5.72
CA TYR A 97 6.33 -10.39 -6.04
C TYR A 97 5.47 -11.61 -6.42
N TRP A 98 4.17 -11.49 -6.18
CA TRP A 98 3.14 -12.39 -6.65
C TRP A 98 2.63 -11.95 -8.02
N LYS A 99 2.43 -12.89 -8.94
CA LYS A 99 1.49 -12.69 -10.05
C LYS A 99 0.12 -13.14 -9.57
N ILE A 100 -0.89 -12.34 -9.85
CA ILE A 100 -2.26 -12.58 -9.44
C ILE A 100 -3.12 -12.59 -10.69
N GLY A 101 -3.89 -13.65 -10.89
CA GLY A 101 -4.71 -13.85 -12.08
C GLY A 101 -5.77 -14.93 -11.82
N GLU A 102 -6.66 -15.11 -12.79
CA GLU A 102 -7.71 -16.12 -12.69
C GLU A 102 -7.16 -17.53 -12.91
N ARG A 103 -7.66 -18.50 -12.14
CA ARG A 103 -7.35 -19.92 -12.38
C ARG A 103 -8.38 -20.46 -13.36
N GLY A 104 -7.93 -21.07 -14.46
CA GLY A 104 -8.81 -21.82 -15.36
C GLY A 104 -8.65 -21.49 -16.86
N SER A 105 -8.02 -20.37 -17.20
CA SER A 105 -7.71 -20.02 -18.58
C SER A 105 -6.23 -20.35 -18.88
N SER A 106 -5.93 -20.85 -20.08
CA SER A 106 -4.55 -21.06 -20.54
C SER A 106 -4.29 -20.28 -21.83
N PRO A 107 -3.37 -19.30 -21.84
CA PRO A 107 -2.69 -18.75 -20.67
C PRO A 107 -3.63 -17.92 -19.79
N ALA A 108 -3.49 -18.03 -18.47
CA ALA A 108 -4.26 -17.21 -17.53
C ALA A 108 -3.77 -15.76 -17.65
N PRO A 109 -4.62 -14.78 -18.00
CA PRO A 109 -4.21 -13.39 -18.02
C PRO A 109 -3.72 -12.98 -16.63
N ILE A 110 -2.52 -12.42 -16.56
CA ILE A 110 -1.99 -11.85 -15.32
C ILE A 110 -2.73 -10.53 -15.12
N ALA A 111 -3.65 -10.49 -14.14
CA ALA A 111 -4.44 -9.31 -13.86
C ALA A 111 -3.65 -8.27 -13.03
N ARG A 112 -2.75 -8.72 -12.14
CA ARG A 112 -1.95 -7.84 -11.29
C ARG A 112 -0.65 -8.48 -10.83
N ARG A 113 0.35 -7.66 -10.48
CA ARG A 113 1.54 -8.10 -9.74
C ARG A 113 1.70 -7.24 -8.48
N GLN A 114 2.07 -7.88 -7.38
CA GLN A 114 2.09 -7.23 -6.06
C GLN A 114 3.29 -7.72 -5.25
N MET A 115 3.96 -6.82 -4.52
CA MET A 115 5.05 -7.18 -3.61
C MET A 115 4.60 -8.26 -2.63
N ARG A 116 5.46 -9.24 -2.40
CA ARG A 116 5.21 -10.29 -1.41
C ARG A 116 5.33 -9.72 -0.01
N ARG A 117 4.62 -10.39 0.91
CA ARG A 117 4.72 -10.16 2.34
C ARG A 117 5.38 -11.35 3.00
N ASP A 118 6.26 -11.07 3.94
CA ASP A 118 6.83 -12.09 4.81
C ASP A 118 5.71 -12.67 5.68
N PRO A 119 5.55 -14.01 5.76
CA PRO A 119 4.40 -14.63 6.44
C PRO A 119 4.44 -14.53 7.96
N VAL A 120 5.60 -14.22 8.55
CA VAL A 120 5.77 -14.12 10.01
C VAL A 120 5.60 -12.67 10.44
N THR A 121 6.35 -11.78 9.82
CA THR A 121 6.35 -10.35 10.15
C THR A 121 5.26 -9.58 9.41
N ASN A 122 4.59 -10.16 8.42
CA ASN A 122 3.62 -9.49 7.56
C ASN A 122 4.18 -8.22 6.88
N HIS A 123 5.48 -7.97 6.85
CA HIS A 123 6.12 -6.81 6.19
C HIS A 123 6.47 -7.10 4.73
N CYS A 124 6.89 -6.09 3.97
CA CYS A 124 7.51 -6.31 2.66
C CYS A 124 8.68 -7.31 2.78
N VAL A 125 8.76 -8.30 1.90
CA VAL A 125 9.86 -9.30 1.90
C VAL A 125 11.24 -8.69 1.64
N GLY A 126 11.29 -7.47 1.08
CA GLY A 126 12.54 -6.74 0.88
C GLY A 126 12.97 -5.93 2.10
N LEU A 127 12.21 -5.92 3.19
CA LEU A 127 12.51 -5.15 4.39
C LEU A 127 13.37 -5.99 5.36
N GLU A 128 14.52 -5.46 5.73
CA GLU A 128 15.43 -6.06 6.70
C GLU A 128 15.70 -5.06 7.84
N GLY A 129 15.89 -5.57 9.06
CA GLY A 129 16.15 -4.76 10.25
C GLY A 129 14.92 -4.58 11.14
N GLU A 130 14.99 -3.59 12.04
CA GLU A 130 14.00 -3.36 13.08
C GLU A 130 13.30 -2.01 12.87
N ILE A 131 11.96 -2.04 12.84
CA ILE A 131 11.11 -0.86 12.64
C ILE A 131 11.40 0.18 13.73
N GLY A 132 11.57 1.43 13.34
CA GLY A 132 11.86 2.55 14.25
C GLY A 132 13.30 2.65 14.74
N ARG A 133 14.18 1.71 14.38
CA ARG A 133 15.60 1.74 14.78
C ARG A 133 16.54 1.84 13.59
N ALA A 134 16.66 0.77 12.82
CA ALA A 134 17.55 0.68 11.66
C ALA A 134 17.01 -0.37 10.70
N VAL A 135 16.78 0.04 9.45
CA VAL A 135 16.26 -0.83 8.41
C VAL A 135 17.01 -0.64 7.10
N ARG A 136 16.90 -1.63 6.22
CA ARG A 136 17.32 -1.50 4.83
C ARG A 136 16.35 -2.21 3.91
N CYS A 137 16.29 -1.75 2.67
CA CYS A 137 15.63 -2.49 1.61
C CYS A 137 16.68 -3.32 0.87
N SER A 138 16.56 -4.64 0.91
CA SER A 138 17.48 -5.55 0.21
C SER A 138 17.43 -5.42 -1.31
N ILE A 139 16.37 -4.81 -1.84
CA ILE A 139 16.17 -4.51 -3.26
C ILE A 139 16.10 -3.01 -3.55
N TYR A 140 16.79 -2.15 -2.78
CA TYR A 140 16.61 -0.69 -2.84
C TYR A 140 16.73 -0.08 -4.24
N SER A 141 17.71 -0.52 -5.04
CA SER A 141 17.91 -0.10 -6.44
C SER A 141 16.89 -0.70 -7.41
N LEU A 142 16.30 -1.85 -7.04
CA LEU A 142 15.34 -2.62 -7.85
C LEU A 142 13.90 -2.46 -7.36
N ARG A 143 13.61 -1.46 -6.52
CA ARG A 143 12.27 -1.19 -5.98
C ARG A 143 11.25 -1.05 -7.10
N PRO A 144 9.97 -1.37 -6.88
CA PRO A 144 8.94 -1.08 -7.86
C PRO A 144 8.73 0.44 -8.00
N SER A 145 8.14 0.85 -9.12
CA SER A 145 7.75 2.23 -9.42
C SER A 145 6.90 2.84 -8.31
N ALA A 146 5.93 2.10 -7.77
CA ALA A 146 5.11 2.52 -6.63
C ALA A 146 5.95 2.93 -5.40
N CYS A 147 7.06 2.24 -5.12
CA CYS A 147 7.98 2.60 -4.04
C CYS A 147 8.92 3.77 -4.39
N ARG A 148 9.18 4.02 -5.68
CA ARG A 148 10.00 5.14 -6.14
C ARG A 148 9.21 6.45 -6.15
N SER A 149 7.94 6.39 -6.55
CA SER A 149 7.04 7.55 -6.59
C SER A 149 6.53 7.98 -5.21
N PHE A 150 6.82 7.19 -4.17
CA PHE A 150 6.46 7.51 -2.79
C PHE A 150 7.49 8.46 -2.17
N GLU A 151 7.04 9.60 -1.68
CA GLU A 151 7.90 10.64 -1.13
C GLU A 151 7.92 10.58 0.40
N ALA A 152 9.13 10.52 0.98
CA ALA A 152 9.32 10.60 2.42
C ALA A 152 8.83 11.96 2.94
N GLY A 153 8.12 11.97 4.08
CA GLY A 153 7.52 13.18 4.65
C GLY A 153 6.16 13.58 4.03
N SER A 154 5.65 12.80 3.07
CA SER A 154 4.26 12.89 2.62
C SER A 154 3.27 12.55 3.75
N ASP A 155 1.99 12.87 3.56
CA ASP A 155 0.97 12.57 4.57
C ASP A 155 0.78 11.07 4.78
N GLN A 156 0.90 10.27 3.71
CA GLN A 156 0.96 8.82 3.80
C GLN A 156 2.18 8.34 4.61
N CYS A 157 3.35 8.94 4.39
CA CYS A 157 4.56 8.63 5.17
C CYS A 157 4.32 8.85 6.66
N HIS A 158 3.82 10.03 7.03
CA HIS A 158 3.54 10.35 8.42
C HIS A 158 2.38 9.53 9.01
N ALA A 159 1.39 9.11 8.20
CA ALA A 159 0.33 8.22 8.66
C ALA A 159 0.86 6.84 9.04
N ALA A 160 1.73 6.27 8.20
CA ALA A 160 2.42 5.02 8.53
C ALA A 160 3.28 5.16 9.79
N ARG A 161 4.02 6.27 9.93
CA ARG A 161 4.85 6.55 11.12
C ARG A 161 4.01 6.67 12.39
N ARG A 162 2.89 7.40 12.38
CA ARG A 162 1.94 7.48 13.51
C ARG A 162 1.35 6.11 13.87
N ALA A 163 1.04 5.28 12.88
CA ALA A 163 0.55 3.92 13.11
C ALA A 163 1.58 3.07 13.89
N PHE A 164 2.87 3.31 13.71
CA PHE A 164 3.95 2.67 14.48
C PHE A 164 4.41 3.47 15.71
N GLY A 165 3.74 4.58 16.05
CA GLY A 165 4.13 5.44 17.19
C GLY A 165 5.43 6.21 16.99
N LEU A 166 5.94 6.31 15.77
CA LEU A 166 7.18 7.02 15.44
C LEU A 166 6.99 8.52 15.23
N ASP A 167 5.75 8.93 15.01
CA ASP A 167 5.31 10.33 15.01
C ASP A 167 4.19 10.48 16.05
N PRO A 168 4.09 11.65 16.70
CA PRO A 168 2.98 11.91 17.61
C PRO A 168 1.63 11.91 16.85
N PRO A 169 0.52 11.62 17.54
CA PRO A 169 -0.81 11.79 16.96
C PRO A 169 -1.03 13.27 16.58
N LEU A 170 -1.87 13.50 15.58
CA LEU A 170 -2.32 14.84 15.21
C LEU A 170 -3.09 15.47 16.37
N THR A 171 -2.89 16.77 16.60
CA THR A 171 -3.75 17.54 17.48
C THR A 171 -5.17 17.64 16.89
N ALA A 172 -6.17 17.94 17.73
CA ALA A 172 -7.55 18.13 17.29
C ALA A 172 -7.66 19.21 16.19
N GLU A 173 -6.86 20.27 16.31
CA GLU A 173 -6.79 21.38 15.37
C GLU A 173 -6.20 20.93 14.01
N GLN A 174 -5.08 20.19 14.03
CA GLN A 174 -4.46 19.63 12.83
C GLN A 174 -5.40 18.66 12.12
N LEU A 175 -6.06 17.77 12.87
CA LEU A 175 -7.00 16.81 12.33
C LEU A 175 -8.19 17.51 11.65
N THR A 176 -8.77 18.52 12.32
CA THR A 176 -9.90 19.28 11.79
C THR A 176 -9.55 19.99 10.48
N ARG A 177 -8.41 20.69 10.43
CA ARG A 177 -7.92 21.33 9.19
C ARG A 177 -7.69 20.33 8.07
N ALA A 178 -7.03 19.21 8.37
CA ALA A 178 -6.73 18.18 7.38
C ALA A 178 -8.01 17.59 6.78
N LEU A 179 -9.01 17.27 7.61
CA LEU A 179 -10.30 16.75 7.16
C LEU A 179 -11.05 17.75 6.28
N HIS A 180 -10.99 19.05 6.60
CA HIS A 180 -11.59 20.10 5.77
C HIS A 180 -10.94 20.15 4.38
N ARG A 181 -9.61 20.17 4.33
CA ARG A 181 -8.85 20.18 3.07
C ARG A 181 -9.09 18.92 2.24
N LEU A 182 -9.17 17.75 2.88
CA LEU A 182 -9.52 16.50 2.21
C LEU A 182 -10.90 16.57 1.54
N LYS A 183 -11.91 17.04 2.27
CA LYS A 183 -13.27 17.21 1.72
C LYS A 183 -13.28 18.14 0.52
N ALA A 184 -12.52 19.24 0.58
CA ALA A 184 -12.41 20.18 -0.53
C ALA A 184 -11.77 19.52 -1.77
N ARG A 185 -10.67 18.79 -1.59
CA ARG A 185 -10.01 18.04 -2.68
C ARG A 185 -10.92 16.98 -3.29
N GLU A 186 -11.58 16.17 -2.46
CA GLU A 186 -12.55 15.15 -2.90
C GLU A 186 -13.76 15.77 -3.63
N ALA A 187 -14.18 16.99 -3.26
CA ALA A 187 -15.22 17.72 -3.98
C ALA A 187 -14.73 18.21 -5.34
N GLU A 188 -13.51 18.72 -5.43
CA GLU A 188 -12.90 19.17 -6.68
C GLU A 188 -12.67 18.01 -7.65
N GLU A 189 -12.15 16.88 -7.17
CA GLU A 189 -11.99 15.64 -7.96
C GLU A 189 -13.33 15.18 -8.54
N ARG A 190 -14.41 15.19 -7.74
CA ARG A 190 -15.76 14.86 -8.22
C ARG A 190 -16.27 15.84 -9.28
N ARG A 191 -16.01 17.14 -9.12
CA ARG A 191 -16.38 18.15 -10.14
C ARG A 191 -15.63 17.91 -11.44
N ARG A 192 -14.31 17.68 -11.37
CA ARG A 192 -13.47 17.39 -12.55
C ARG A 192 -13.92 16.11 -13.26
N ALA A 193 -14.22 15.05 -12.51
CA ALA A 193 -14.77 13.81 -13.07
C ALA A 193 -16.10 14.05 -13.81
N ALA A 194 -17.03 14.80 -13.19
CA ALA A 194 -18.29 15.16 -13.82
C ALA A 194 -18.13 16.00 -15.08
N THR A 195 -17.11 16.87 -15.16
CA THR A 195 -16.80 17.64 -16.38
C THR A 195 -16.20 16.77 -17.49
N ASN A 196 -15.34 15.80 -17.14
CA ASN A 196 -14.73 14.89 -18.12
C ASN A 196 -15.72 13.86 -18.70
N ASP A 197 -16.72 13.41 -17.93
CA ASP A 197 -17.77 12.50 -18.41
C ASP A 197 -18.69 13.16 -19.47
N VAL A 198 -18.76 14.49 -19.53
CA VAL A 198 -19.54 15.23 -20.55
C VAL A 198 -18.79 15.34 -21.88
N ALA A 199 -17.48 15.08 -21.92
CA ALA A 199 -16.65 15.26 -23.12
C ALA A 199 -16.65 14.07 -24.10
N VAL A 200 -17.31 12.95 -23.79
CA VAL A 200 -17.45 11.80 -24.72
C VAL A 200 -18.68 12.02 -25.62
N VAL A 201 -18.55 12.94 -26.57
CA VAL A 201 -19.54 13.08 -27.67
C VAL A 201 -19.34 11.91 -28.64
N PRO A 202 -20.38 11.15 -29.02
CA PRO A 202 -20.23 10.06 -29.98
C PRO A 202 -19.87 10.65 -31.34
N VAL A 203 -18.67 10.35 -31.83
CA VAL A 203 -18.26 10.66 -33.21
C VAL A 203 -19.10 9.78 -34.14
N THR A 204 -20.16 10.33 -34.70
CA THR A 204 -20.89 9.70 -35.80
C THR A 204 -20.02 9.76 -37.06
N ARG A 205 -19.41 8.62 -37.42
CA ARG A 205 -18.73 8.47 -38.72
C ARG A 205 -19.80 8.57 -39.82
N LYS A 206 -19.82 9.68 -40.57
CA LYS A 206 -20.47 9.74 -41.87
C LYS A 206 -19.75 8.74 -42.79
N ARG A 207 -20.51 7.81 -43.36
CA ARG A 207 -20.07 6.97 -44.48
C ARG A 207 -20.15 7.85 -45.74
N GLU A 208 -19.02 8.02 -46.40
CA GLU A 208 -18.92 8.33 -47.83
C GLU A 208 -18.51 7.04 -48.56
#